data_AF-A0A1J3D7P4-F1
#
_entry.id   AF-A0A1J3D7P4-F1
#
_cell.length_a   1.000
_cell.length_b   1.000
_cell.length_c   1.000
_cell.angle_alpha   90.00
_cell.angle_beta   90.00
_cell.angle_gamma   90.00
#
_symmetry.space_group_name_H-M   'P 1'
#
loop_
_entity.id
_entity.type
_entity.pdbx_description
1 polymer ?
#
loop_
_entity_poly.entity_id
_entity_poly.type
_entity_poly.pdbx_seq_one_letter_code
_entity_poly.pdbx_strand_id
1 'polypeptide(L)' 'LIYCEVSQPSRLWEDCWKSLSEGILQKKRREFGFPQFNCDDDDLKQYTLIEIETILHQHESSLTEFKDMPKPDLNVL' A
#
# COMPACT_ATOMS: atom_id res chain seq x y z
N LEU A 1 -3.03 14.79 19.72
CA LEU A 1 -3.41 13.49 19.11
C LEU A 1 -4.56 13.77 18.16
N ILE A 2 -4.33 13.69 16.84
CA ILE A 2 -5.45 13.67 15.89
C ILE A 2 -5.89 12.21 15.79
N TYR A 3 -6.87 11.85 16.61
CA TYR A 3 -7.63 10.63 16.43
C TYR A 3 -8.64 10.93 15.31
N CYS A 4 -8.16 10.93 14.06
CA CYS A 4 -9.07 10.71 12.95
C CYS A 4 -9.46 9.25 13.05
N GLU A 5 -10.59 9.00 13.71
CA GLU A 5 -11.33 7.79 13.51
C GLU A 5 -11.42 7.61 12.00
N VAL A 6 -10.78 6.56 11.47
CA VAL A 6 -10.76 6.26 10.03
C VAL A 6 -12.16 5.76 9.70
N SER A 7 -13.14 6.68 9.69
CA SER A 7 -14.55 6.34 9.50
C SER A 7 -14.79 5.75 8.11
N GLN A 8 -13.83 5.91 7.19
CA GLN A 8 -13.88 5.44 5.80
C GLN A 8 -12.47 5.08 5.29
N PRO A 9 -11.98 3.85 5.54
CA PRO A 9 -10.66 3.40 5.09
C PRO A 9 -10.45 3.50 3.57
N SER A 10 -11.51 3.26 2.79
CA SER A 10 -11.49 3.38 1.33
C SER A 10 -11.19 4.81 0.87
N ARG A 11 -11.82 5.79 1.50
CA ARG A 11 -11.67 7.20 1.15
C ARG A 11 -10.29 7.71 1.56
N LEU A 12 -9.84 7.34 2.76
CA LEU A 12 -8.48 7.66 3.20
C LEU A 12 -7.45 7.09 2.22
N TRP A 13 -7.64 5.85 1.78
CA TRP A 13 -6.79 5.25 0.77
C TRP A 13 -6.79 6.06 -0.54
N GLU A 14 -7.95 6.35 -1.12
CA GLU A 14 -8.04 7.10 -2.37
C GLU A 14 -7.42 8.50 -2.28
N ASP A 15 -7.55 9.17 -1.13
CA ASP A 15 -7.00 10.51 -0.90
C ASP A 15 -5.49 10.49 -0.60
N CYS A 16 -4.96 9.42 0.02
CA CYS A 16 -3.60 9.40 0.58
C CYS A 16 -2.64 8.38 -0.07
N TRP A 17 -3.10 7.47 -0.94
CA TRP A 17 -2.25 6.39 -1.49
C TRP A 17 -0.97 6.92 -2.15
N LYS A 18 -1.01 8.10 -2.78
CA LYS A 18 0.18 8.71 -3.41
C LYS A 18 1.26 9.01 -2.39
N SER A 19 0.89 9.60 -1.26
CA SER A 19 1.80 9.87 -0.15
C SER A 19 2.27 8.58 0.51
N LEU A 20 1.39 7.58 0.66
CA LEU A 20 1.74 6.26 1.19
C LEU A 20 2.70 5.49 0.26
N SER A 21 2.60 5.73 -1.05
CA SER A 21 3.45 5.11 -2.08
C SER A 21 4.82 5.78 -2.24
N GLU A 22 5.07 6.86 -1.49
CA GLU A 22 6.34 7.59 -1.59
C GLU A 22 7.51 6.66 -1.25
N GLY A 23 8.47 6.57 -2.17
CA GLY A 23 9.64 5.71 -2.02
C GLY A 23 9.43 4.22 -2.33
N ILE A 24 8.18 3.76 -2.53
CA ILE A 24 7.89 2.35 -2.90
C ILE A 24 8.59 1.97 -4.20
N LEU A 25 8.49 2.81 -5.23
CA LEU A 25 9.15 2.56 -6.52
C LEU A 25 10.67 2.44 -6.38
N GLN A 26 11.27 3.28 -5.53
CA GLN A 26 12.71 3.26 -5.28
C GLN A 26 13.14 2.03 -4.49
N LYS A 27 12.32 1.60 -3.52
CA LYS A 27 12.50 0.35 -2.79
C LYS A 27 12.46 -0.84 -3.76
N LYS A 28 11.45 -0.90 -4.64
CA LYS A 28 11.30 -1.98 -5.64
C LYS A 28 12.45 -2.01 -6.65
N ARG A 29 12.92 -0.85 -7.13
CA ARG A 29 14.14 -0.77 -7.97
C ARG A 29 15.35 -1.40 -7.29
N ARG A 30 15.52 -1.17 -5.97
CA ARG A 30 16.61 -1.74 -5.19
C ARG A 30 16.43 -3.24 -4.97
N GLU A 31 15.21 -3.69 -4.67
CA GLU A 31 14.88 -5.11 -4.46
C GLU A 31 15.08 -5.94 -5.74
N PHE A 32 14.65 -5.42 -6.89
CA PHE A 32 14.85 -6.09 -8.19
C PHE A 32 16.24 -5.90 -8.78
N GLY A 33 17.06 -5.00 -8.23
CA GLY A 33 18.34 -4.63 -8.81
C GLY A 33 18.22 -3.98 -10.20
N PHE A 34 17.05 -3.45 -10.54
CA PHE A 34 16.75 -2.85 -11.85
C PHE A 34 16.41 -1.37 -11.69
N PRO A 35 17.38 -0.45 -11.86
CA PRO A 35 17.17 0.99 -11.62
C PRO A 35 16.16 1.63 -12.57
N GLN A 36 15.93 1.02 -13.73
CA GLN A 36 14.97 1.47 -14.74
C GLN A 36 13.57 0.89 -14.52
N PHE A 37 13.35 0.11 -13.45
CA PHE A 37 12.03 -0.39 -13.12
C PHE A 37 11.06 0.78 -12.95
N ASN A 38 9.95 0.70 -13.67
CA ASN A 38 8.84 1.63 -13.56
C ASN A 38 7.56 0.81 -13.56
N CYS A 39 6.55 1.32 -12.87
CA CYS A 39 5.25 0.70 -12.78
C CYS A 39 4.19 1.79 -12.94
N ASP A 40 3.01 1.42 -13.39
CA ASP A 40 1.87 2.34 -13.43
C ASP A 40 1.25 2.53 -12.04
N ASP A 41 0.24 3.40 -11.97
CA ASP A 41 -0.43 3.75 -10.71
C ASP A 41 -1.11 2.52 -10.07
N ASP A 42 -1.62 1.57 -10.87
CA ASP A 42 -2.28 0.37 -10.35
C ASP A 42 -1.26 -0.57 -9.69
N ASP A 43 -0.16 -0.87 -10.38
CA ASP A 43 0.95 -1.64 -9.82
C ASP A 43 1.55 -0.96 -8.57
N LEU A 44 1.74 0.37 -8.62
CA LEU A 44 2.28 1.13 -7.49
C LEU A 44 1.34 1.07 -6.28
N LYS A 45 0.03 1.18 -6.49
CA LYS A 45 -1.00 0.97 -5.46
C LYS A 45 -0.92 -0.44 -4.88
N GLN A 46 -0.77 -1.47 -5.71
CA GLN A 46 -0.65 -2.84 -5.24
C GLN A 46 0.59 -3.05 -4.36
N TYR A 47 1.76 -2.59 -4.80
CA TYR A 47 2.98 -2.66 -3.99
C TYR A 47 2.84 -1.91 -2.67
N THR A 48 2.17 -0.76 -2.69
CA THR A 48 1.91 0.03 -1.49
C THR A 48 0.99 -0.73 -0.52
N LEU A 49 -0.07 -1.37 -1.02
CA LEU A 49 -0.95 -2.21 -0.20
C LEU A 49 -0.23 -3.41 0.42
N ILE A 50 0.69 -4.05 -0.31
CA ILE A 50 1.50 -5.16 0.24
C ILE A 50 2.38 -4.68 1.40
N GLU A 51 2.99 -3.51 1.26
CA GLU A 51 3.82 -2.93 2.32
C GLU A 51 2.98 -2.56 3.55
N ILE A 52 1.78 -2.00 3.35
CA ILE A 52 0.83 -1.75 4.44
C ILE A 52 0.41 -3.05 5.12
N GLU A 53 0.07 -4.08 4.34
CA GLU A 53 -0.27 -5.42 4.88
C GLU A 53 0.89 -5.99 5.70
N THR A 54 2.12 -5.81 5.25
CA THR A 54 3.32 -6.26 5.98
C THR A 54 3.46 -5.52 7.31
N ILE A 55 3.23 -4.21 7.34
CA ILE A 55 3.27 -3.41 8.56
C ILE A 55 2.14 -3.82 9.52
N LEU A 56 0.91 -4.00 9.02
CA LEU A 56 -0.23 -4.43 9.82
C LEU A 56 0.00 -5.81 10.44
N HIS A 57 0.57 -6.75 9.68
CA HIS A 57 0.90 -8.08 10.20
C HIS A 57 1.95 -8.05 11.33
N GLN A 58 2.89 -7.10 11.31
CA GLN A 58 3.84 -6.90 12.43
C GLN A 58 3.14 -6.45 13.72
N HIS A 59 1.91 -5.93 13.60
CA HIS A 59 1.05 -5.49 14.68
C HIS A 59 -0.17 -6.40 14.87
N GLU A 60 -0.09 -7.67 14.43
CA GLU A 60 -1.16 -8.68 14.57
C GLU A 60 -2.50 -8.25 13.94
N SER A 61 -2.45 -7.40 12.92
CA SER A 61 -3.60 -6.88 12.16
C SER A 61 -3.46 -7.20 10.68
N SER A 62 -4.48 -6.92 9.87
CA SER A 62 -4.48 -7.11 8.42
C SER A 62 -5.43 -6.12 7.74
N LEU A 63 -5.16 -5.78 6.48
CA LEU A 63 -6.09 -5.04 5.60
C LEU A 63 -7.46 -5.72 5.53
N THR A 64 -7.53 -7.03 5.78
CA THR A 64 -8.79 -7.78 5.83
C THR A 64 -9.74 -7.34 6.95
N GLU A 65 -9.23 -6.70 8.00
CA GLU A 65 -10.05 -6.14 9.09
C GLU A 65 -10.75 -4.83 8.68
N PHE A 66 -10.28 -4.17 7.61
CA PHE A 66 -10.84 -2.93 7.08
C PHE A 66 -11.74 -3.24 5.89
N LYS A 67 -13.04 -3.43 6.15
CA LYS A 67 -14.02 -3.96 5.19
C LYS A 67 -14.07 -3.24 3.83
N ASP A 68 -13.85 -1.93 3.81
CA ASP A 68 -13.91 -1.11 2.59
C ASP A 68 -12.52 -0.83 1.98
N MET A 69 -11.43 -1.30 2.58
CA MET A 69 -10.09 -1.03 2.09
C MET A 69 -9.75 -1.94 0.91
N PRO A 70 -9.12 -1.43 -0.18
CA PRO A 70 -8.66 -2.29 -1.26
C PRO A 70 -7.57 -3.23 -0.76
N LYS A 71 -7.49 -4.39 -1.40
CA LYS A 71 -6.52 -5.45 -1.10
C LYS A 71 -5.58 -5.62 -2.29
N PRO A 72 -4.29 -5.94 -2.06
CA PRO A 72 -3.40 -6.22 -3.16
C PRO A 72 -3.82 -7.52 -3.85
N ASP A 73 -3.82 -7.52 -5.18
CA ASP A 73 -4.00 -8.77 -5.93
C ASP A 73 -2.63 -9.44 -6.10
N LEU A 74 -2.36 -10.41 -5.24
CA LEU A 74 -1.08 -11.13 -5.22
C LEU A 74 -0.91 -12.09 -6.43
N ASN A 75 -1.95 -12.29 -7.25
CA ASN A 75 -1.85 -13.12 -8.45
C ASN A 75 -1.37 -12.36 -9.69
N VAL A 76 -1.34 -11.03 -9.61
CA VAL A 76 -1.06 -10.14 -10.75
C VAL A 76 0.37 -9.58 -10.71
N LEU A 77 1.05 -9.70 -9.57
CA LEU A 77 2.41 -9.23 -9.28
C LEU A 77 3.49 -10.30 -9.44
#